data_AF-K0B857-F1
#
_entry.id   AF-K0B857-F1
#
_cell.length_a   1.000
_cell.length_b   1.000
_cell.length_c   1.000
_cell.angle_alpha   90.00
_cell.angle_beta   90.00
_cell.angle_gamma   90.00
#
_symmetry.space_group_name_H-M   'P 1'
#
loop_
_entity.id
_entity.type
_entity.pdbx_description
1 polymer ?
#
loop_
_entity_poly.entity_id
_entity_poly.type
_entity_poly.pdbx_seq_one_letter_code
_entity_poly.pdbx_strand_id
1 'polypeptide(L)'
;MIISPVFGQLSDRTGLLTRLDVDAGGHTFEVVTVSNFDVLEHEFDKDEKRLTLFINSGLENNLGEVTIPKNLLYGNFTFFINDVETIQKSKSNDRISFITLNFTGIGNNKIDIIGTDALTGVKEIEVPTSDQKNYSDEESGGGCLIATATFGSELAPQVQQLRELRDNKLMQTESGKSFMNSFNKFYYLFSPQIADYQRENPVFNEIIKAGITPMITTLSLMDYAETESEVLSIGISLIVLNVGMYFGLPAIVIMKIKKSIF
;
A
#
# COMPACT_ATOMS: atom_id res chain seq x y z
N MET A 1 -22.85 -15.63 -30.62
CA MET A 1 -21.43 -15.98 -30.81
C MET A 1 -20.67 -15.27 -29.70
N ILE A 2 -20.39 -15.98 -28.61
CA ILE A 2 -19.70 -15.44 -27.44
C ILE A 2 -18.21 -15.54 -27.77
N ILE A 3 -17.58 -14.41 -28.01
CA ILE A 3 -16.14 -14.35 -28.30
C ILE A 3 -15.45 -14.36 -26.94
N SER A 4 -14.97 -15.52 -26.52
CA SER A 4 -14.07 -15.62 -25.37
C SER A 4 -12.79 -14.88 -25.72
N PRO A 5 -12.31 -13.91 -24.92
CA PRO A 5 -10.98 -13.39 -25.11
C PRO A 5 -10.00 -14.48 -24.69
N VAL A 6 -9.31 -15.03 -25.69
CA VAL A 6 -8.09 -15.82 -25.51
C VAL A 6 -7.05 -14.85 -24.95
N PHE A 7 -7.00 -14.74 -23.62
CA PHE A 7 -5.85 -14.15 -22.96
C PHE A 7 -4.68 -15.10 -23.16
N GLY A 8 -3.66 -14.57 -23.85
CA GLY A 8 -2.46 -15.29 -24.22
C GLY A 8 -1.78 -15.89 -22.99
N GLN A 9 -1.40 -17.15 -23.13
CA GLN A 9 -0.28 -17.83 -22.48
C GLN A 9 0.11 -17.24 -21.13
N LEU A 10 -0.58 -17.70 -20.07
CA LEU A 10 -0.09 -17.64 -18.70
C LEU A 10 1.37 -18.10 -18.69
N SER A 11 2.29 -17.18 -18.38
CA SER A 11 3.64 -17.56 -17.98
C SER A 11 3.49 -18.32 -16.68
N ASP A 12 3.63 -19.65 -16.77
CA ASP A 12 3.46 -20.64 -15.71
C ASP A 12 4.62 -20.60 -14.69
N ARG A 13 4.95 -19.40 -14.22
CA ARG A 13 5.92 -19.11 -13.17
C ARG A 13 5.23 -18.15 -12.21
N THR A 14 5.02 -18.59 -10.97
CA THR A 14 4.46 -17.79 -9.87
C THR A 14 5.38 -16.60 -9.60
N GLY A 15 5.15 -15.49 -10.33
CA GLY A 15 5.80 -14.21 -10.08
C GLY A 15 5.15 -13.49 -8.91
N LEU A 16 5.94 -12.75 -8.15
CA LEU A 16 5.50 -11.83 -7.12
C LEU A 16 4.65 -10.72 -7.77
N LEU A 17 3.39 -10.63 -7.36
CA LEU A 17 2.48 -9.56 -7.73
C LEU A 17 2.68 -8.38 -6.78
N THR A 18 3.02 -7.22 -7.32
CA THR A 18 3.13 -5.95 -6.58
C THR A 18 2.23 -4.90 -7.23
N ARG A 19 1.49 -4.16 -6.42
CA ARG A 19 0.65 -3.03 -6.86
C ARG A 19 1.30 -1.75 -6.34
N LEU A 20 1.49 -0.78 -7.23
CA LEU A 20 2.18 0.47 -6.97
C LEU A 20 1.18 1.61 -7.18
N ASP A 21 0.92 2.37 -6.12
CA ASP A 21 0.09 3.57 -6.20
C ASP A 21 0.96 4.74 -6.62
N VAL A 22 0.83 5.16 -7.88
CA VAL A 22 1.61 6.25 -8.46
C VAL A 22 0.80 7.54 -8.41
N ASP A 23 1.22 8.48 -7.57
CA ASP A 23 0.57 9.79 -7.44
C ASP A 23 1.14 10.80 -8.44
N ALA A 24 0.28 11.35 -9.30
CA ALA A 24 0.67 12.32 -10.30
C ALA A 24 -0.49 13.25 -10.70
N GLY A 25 -0.24 14.56 -10.79
CA GLY A 25 -1.26 15.54 -11.16
C GLY A 25 -2.46 15.63 -10.20
N GLY A 26 -2.29 15.23 -8.94
CA GLY A 26 -3.38 15.17 -7.95
C GLY A 26 -4.25 13.90 -8.05
N HIS A 27 -3.83 12.92 -8.84
CA HIS A 27 -4.52 11.64 -9.02
C HIS A 27 -3.60 10.48 -8.70
N THR A 28 -4.17 9.40 -8.18
CA THR A 28 -3.48 8.13 -7.93
C THR A 28 -3.77 7.13 -9.04
N PHE A 29 -2.73 6.52 -9.58
CA PHE A 29 -2.81 5.52 -10.65
C PHE A 29 -2.20 4.21 -10.19
N GLU A 30 -2.95 3.12 -10.32
CA GLU A 30 -2.46 1.78 -9.97
C GLU A 30 -1.60 1.20 -11.10
N VAL A 31 -0.30 1.02 -10.85
CA VAL A 31 0.62 0.25 -11.70
C VAL A 31 0.81 -1.13 -11.10
N VAL A 32 0.67 -2.18 -11.92
CA VAL A 32 0.75 -3.56 -11.45
C VAL A 32 1.97 -4.26 -12.03
N THR A 33 2.79 -4.87 -11.18
CA THR A 33 3.96 -5.65 -11.60
C THR A 33 3.82 -7.12 -11.22
N VAL A 34 4.21 -8.05 -12.09
CA VAL A 34 4.35 -9.48 -11.79
C VAL A 34 5.77 -9.90 -12.14
N SER A 35 6.60 -10.26 -11.17
CA SER A 35 8.03 -10.50 -11.45
C SER A 35 8.70 -11.52 -10.53
N ASN A 36 9.91 -11.96 -10.86
CA ASN A 36 10.72 -12.81 -9.97
C ASN A 36 11.71 -12.01 -9.10
N PHE A 37 11.48 -10.71 -8.94
CA PHE A 37 12.24 -9.79 -8.11
C PHE A 37 11.30 -8.97 -7.22
N ASP A 38 11.82 -8.40 -6.15
CA ASP A 38 11.05 -7.56 -5.24
C ASP A 38 11.08 -6.11 -5.75
N VAL A 39 9.93 -5.46 -5.84
CA VAL A 39 9.87 -4.00 -6.03
C VAL A 39 9.87 -3.36 -4.65
N LEU A 40 10.92 -2.60 -4.36
CA LEU A 40 11.14 -1.96 -3.07
C LEU A 40 10.42 -0.61 -3.01
N GLU A 41 10.64 0.22 -4.03
CA GLU A 41 10.16 1.60 -4.10
C GLU A 41 9.90 2.00 -5.55
N HIS A 42 9.11 3.05 -5.74
CA HIS A 42 8.86 3.65 -7.04
C HIS A 42 8.84 5.18 -6.94
N GLU A 43 9.23 5.82 -8.03
CA GLU A 43 9.13 7.28 -8.20
C GLU A 43 8.49 7.59 -9.55
N PHE A 44 7.75 8.68 -9.62
CA PHE A 44 7.21 9.18 -10.89
C PHE A 44 7.55 10.65 -11.08
N ASP A 45 8.24 10.94 -12.18
CA ASP A 45 8.54 12.28 -12.63
C ASP A 45 7.64 12.62 -13.83
N LYS A 46 6.73 13.58 -13.63
CA LYS A 46 5.77 13.99 -14.66
C LYS A 46 6.44 14.75 -15.82
N ASP A 47 7.47 15.54 -15.51
CA ASP A 47 8.10 16.44 -16.47
C ASP A 47 9.04 15.64 -17.37
N GLU A 48 9.73 14.67 -16.77
CA GLU A 48 10.58 13.71 -17.47
C GLU A 48 9.82 12.49 -17.97
N LYS A 49 8.52 12.38 -17.65
CA LYS A 49 7.60 11.30 -18.06
C LYS A 49 8.18 9.92 -17.72
N ARG A 50 8.74 9.81 -16.52
CA ARG A 50 9.51 8.65 -16.09
C ARG A 50 8.85 8.00 -14.88
N LEU A 51 8.62 6.70 -14.98
CA LEU A 51 8.38 5.82 -13.84
C LEU A 51 9.68 5.09 -13.51
N THR A 52 10.21 5.32 -12.32
CA THR A 52 11.39 4.64 -11.77
C THR A 52 10.93 3.54 -10.82
N LEU A 53 11.50 2.34 -10.96
CA LEU A 53 11.31 1.22 -10.04
C LEU A 53 12.65 0.85 -9.41
N PHE A 54 12.72 0.88 -8.09
CA PHE A 54 13.85 0.34 -7.33
C PHE A 54 13.51 -1.07 -6.91
N ILE A 55 14.34 -2.03 -7.31
CA ILE A 55 14.06 -3.45 -7.14
C ILE A 55 15.22 -4.18 -6.47
N ASN A 56 14.93 -5.32 -5.84
CA ASN A 56 15.93 -6.26 -5.37
C ASN A 56 15.76 -7.62 -6.05
N SER A 57 16.82 -8.11 -6.67
CA SER A 57 16.86 -9.38 -7.38
C SER A 57 17.68 -10.41 -6.61
N GLY A 58 17.05 -11.51 -6.19
CA GLY A 58 17.75 -12.67 -5.61
C GLY A 58 18.36 -13.61 -6.66
N LEU A 59 18.06 -13.41 -7.94
CA LEU A 59 18.46 -14.27 -9.06
C LEU A 59 19.22 -13.47 -10.12
N GLU A 60 20.12 -14.14 -10.84
CA GLU A 60 20.88 -13.51 -11.93
C GLU A 60 19.99 -13.15 -13.12
N ASN A 61 19.03 -14.01 -13.48
CA ASN A 61 18.11 -13.80 -14.60
C ASN A 61 16.76 -13.32 -14.09
N ASN A 62 16.37 -12.11 -14.50
CA ASN A 62 15.18 -11.45 -14.01
C ASN A 62 14.14 -11.29 -15.12
N LEU A 63 12.89 -11.60 -14.77
CA LEU A 63 11.73 -11.50 -15.64
C LEU A 63 10.63 -10.79 -14.88
N GLY A 64 10.04 -9.78 -15.49
CA GLY A 64 8.93 -9.03 -14.93
C GLY A 64 7.95 -8.59 -16.00
N GLU A 65 6.71 -8.40 -15.57
CA GLU A 65 5.64 -7.82 -16.37
C GLU A 65 5.16 -6.58 -15.62
N VAL A 66 5.02 -5.44 -16.30
CA VAL A 66 4.55 -4.18 -15.74
C VAL A 66 3.35 -3.71 -16.54
N THR A 67 2.24 -3.46 -15.86
CA THR A 67 1.00 -2.95 -16.44
C THR A 67 0.79 -1.53 -15.97
N ILE A 68 0.87 -0.58 -16.90
CA ILE A 68 0.76 0.86 -16.64
C ILE A 68 -0.54 1.40 -17.27
N PRO A 69 -1.39 2.11 -16.52
CA PRO A 69 -2.53 2.82 -17.08
C PRO A 69 -2.09 3.90 -18.09
N LYS A 70 -2.74 3.98 -19.26
CA LYS A 70 -2.39 4.98 -20.29
C LYS A 70 -2.61 6.42 -19.86
N ASN A 71 -3.52 6.65 -18.92
CA ASN A 71 -3.75 7.96 -18.32
C ASN A 71 -2.60 8.38 -17.38
N LEU A 72 -1.72 7.49 -16.97
CA LEU A 72 -0.48 7.82 -16.25
C LEU A 72 0.68 8.05 -17.22
N LEU A 73 1.00 7.04 -18.03
CA LEU A 73 2.16 7.06 -18.92
C LEU A 73 1.85 6.33 -20.25
N TYR A 74 2.16 7.00 -21.36
CA TYR A 74 1.73 6.56 -22.69
C TYR A 74 2.76 6.85 -23.79
N GLY A 75 2.56 6.22 -24.94
CA GLY A 75 3.33 6.40 -26.16
C GLY A 75 4.33 5.28 -26.38
N ASN A 76 5.44 5.63 -27.03
CA ASN A 76 6.60 4.78 -27.12
C ASN A 76 7.37 4.83 -25.82
N PHE A 77 7.96 3.70 -25.44
CA PHE A 77 8.71 3.56 -24.20
C PHE A 77 10.21 3.42 -24.47
N THR A 78 11.00 4.13 -23.69
CA THR A 78 12.44 3.93 -23.55
C THR A 78 12.72 3.36 -22.16
N PHE A 79 13.64 2.39 -22.08
CA PHE A 79 13.90 1.66 -20.85
C PHE A 79 15.37 1.78 -20.46
N PHE A 80 15.64 2.10 -19.20
CA PHE A 80 17.00 2.03 -18.64
C PHE A 80 17.03 1.04 -17.49
N ILE A 81 18.11 0.29 -17.39
CA ILE A 81 18.39 -0.59 -16.26
C ILE A 81 19.78 -0.22 -15.76
N ASN A 82 19.86 0.28 -14.52
CA ASN A 82 21.07 0.85 -13.94
C ASN A 82 21.75 1.87 -14.88
N ASP A 83 20.95 2.81 -15.38
CA ASP A 83 21.37 3.90 -16.30
C ASP A 83 21.87 3.43 -17.69
N VAL A 84 21.73 2.15 -18.01
CA VAL A 84 22.03 1.60 -19.34
C VAL A 84 20.74 1.39 -20.12
N GLU A 85 20.64 1.97 -21.32
CA GLU A 85 19.47 1.81 -22.18
C GLU A 85 19.32 0.34 -22.62
N THR A 86 18.11 -0.19 -22.53
CA THR A 86 17.79 -1.57 -22.88
C THR A 86 16.55 -1.66 -23.75
N ILE A 87 16.47 -2.72 -24.56
CA ILE A 87 15.31 -2.99 -25.40
C ILE A 87 14.39 -3.95 -24.64
N GLN A 88 13.25 -3.44 -24.19
CA GLN A 88 12.18 -4.23 -23.57
C GLN A 88 10.98 -4.34 -24.51
N LYS A 89 10.14 -5.35 -24.30
CA LYS A 89 8.95 -5.53 -25.14
C LYS A 89 7.78 -4.81 -24.51
N SER A 90 7.08 -3.98 -25.27
CA SER A 90 5.84 -3.33 -24.82
C SER A 90 4.71 -3.58 -25.81
N LYS A 91 3.49 -3.74 -25.28
CA LYS A 91 2.24 -3.79 -26.04
C LYS A 91 1.24 -2.88 -25.34
N SER A 92 0.55 -2.03 -26.09
CA SER A 92 -0.47 -1.15 -25.54
C SER A 92 -1.82 -1.40 -26.21
N ASN A 93 -2.90 -1.32 -25.42
CA ASN A 93 -4.28 -1.33 -25.90
C ASN A 93 -4.96 -0.01 -25.53
N ASP A 94 -6.27 0.14 -25.64
CA ASP A 94 -6.92 1.43 -25.39
C ASP A 94 -6.86 1.92 -23.93
N ARG A 95 -6.52 1.05 -22.96
CA ARG A 95 -6.56 1.34 -21.52
C ARG A 95 -5.21 1.28 -20.83
N ILE A 96 -4.37 0.31 -21.20
CA ILE A 96 -3.11 0.00 -20.52
C ILE A 96 -1.97 -0.18 -21.50
N SER A 97 -0.75 -0.01 -20.98
CA SER A 97 0.51 -0.43 -21.57
C SER A 97 1.06 -1.59 -20.76
N PHE A 98 1.30 -2.72 -21.42
CA PHE A 98 1.86 -3.93 -20.85
C PHE A 98 3.31 -4.07 -21.31
N ILE A 99 4.23 -4.16 -20.37
CA ILE A 99 5.67 -4.13 -20.59
C ILE A 99 6.26 -5.42 -20.03
N THR A 100 7.07 -6.10 -20.82
CA THR A 100 7.83 -7.28 -20.39
C THR A 100 9.29 -6.88 -20.20
N LEU A 101 9.76 -6.98 -18.96
CA LEU A 101 11.12 -6.74 -18.52
C LEU A 101 11.91 -8.05 -18.55
N ASN A 102 13.10 -8.01 -19.12
CA ASN A 102 14.09 -9.08 -19.10
C ASN A 102 15.49 -8.49 -18.96
N PHE A 103 16.20 -8.84 -17.89
CA PHE A 103 17.55 -8.35 -17.63
C PHE A 103 18.36 -9.29 -16.74
N THR A 104 19.66 -9.04 -16.66
CA THR A 104 20.59 -9.78 -15.80
C THR A 104 21.14 -8.88 -14.69
N GLY A 105 21.21 -9.40 -13.46
CA GLY A 105 21.72 -8.64 -12.31
C GLY A 105 21.20 -9.17 -10.97
N ILE A 106 22.05 -9.17 -9.94
CA ILE A 106 21.71 -9.60 -8.57
C ILE A 106 21.79 -8.38 -7.65
N GLY A 107 20.94 -8.33 -6.63
CA GLY A 107 20.89 -7.26 -5.65
C GLY A 107 20.02 -6.09 -6.11
N ASN A 108 20.36 -4.89 -5.66
CA ASN A 108 19.56 -3.71 -5.95
C ASN A 108 19.77 -3.26 -7.40
N ASN A 109 18.68 -3.06 -8.13
CA ASN A 109 18.70 -2.51 -9.48
C ASN A 109 17.67 -1.39 -9.60
N LYS A 110 17.95 -0.44 -10.50
CA LYS A 110 17.05 0.66 -10.85
C LYS A 110 16.53 0.45 -12.27
N ILE A 111 15.22 0.54 -12.46
CA ILE A 111 14.57 0.43 -13.77
C ILE A 111 13.81 1.73 -14.06
N ASP A 112 14.19 2.43 -15.12
CA ASP A 112 13.49 3.62 -15.59
C ASP A 112 12.65 3.27 -16.82
N ILE A 113 11.36 3.60 -16.76
CA ILE A 113 10.40 3.46 -17.86
C ILE A 113 9.96 4.85 -18.27
N ILE A 114 10.39 5.31 -19.45
CA ILE A 114 10.13 6.66 -19.94
C ILE A 114 9.11 6.59 -21.08
N GLY A 115 7.99 7.28 -20.93
CA GLY A 115 6.96 7.40 -21.95
C GLY A 115 7.16 8.61 -22.86
N THR A 116 6.43 8.64 -23.98
CA THR A 116 6.39 9.83 -24.85
C THR A 116 5.48 10.92 -24.26
N ASP A 117 4.47 10.52 -23.50
CA ASP A 117 3.52 11.42 -22.85
C ASP A 117 3.09 10.90 -21.47
N ALA A 118 2.65 11.81 -20.61
CA ALA A 118 2.21 11.53 -19.25
C ALA A 118 0.91 12.29 -18.94
N LEU A 119 0.07 11.73 -18.06
CA LEU A 119 -1.15 12.38 -17.57
C LEU A 119 -2.19 12.73 -18.66
N THR A 120 -2.27 11.93 -19.73
CA THR A 120 -3.21 12.19 -20.83
C THR A 120 -4.66 11.88 -20.43
N GLY A 121 -5.57 12.84 -20.65
CA GLY A 121 -7.01 12.67 -20.40
C GLY A 121 -7.44 12.95 -18.96
N VAL A 122 -6.56 13.53 -18.15
CA VAL A 122 -6.83 13.95 -16.76
C VAL A 122 -6.73 15.47 -16.70
N LYS A 123 -7.73 16.14 -16.12
CA LYS A 123 -7.67 17.61 -15.93
C LYS A 123 -6.82 17.89 -14.71
N GLU A 124 -5.70 18.60 -14.91
CA GLU A 124 -4.86 19.07 -13.80
C GLU A 124 -5.71 19.93 -12.87
N ILE A 125 -5.74 19.55 -11.59
CA ILE A 125 -6.39 20.39 -10.57
C ILE A 125 -5.42 21.53 -10.29
N GLU A 126 -5.63 22.68 -10.93
CA GLU A 126 -4.92 23.91 -10.61
C GLU A 126 -5.24 24.31 -9.16
N VAL A 127 -4.33 24.02 -8.23
CA VAL A 127 -4.40 24.53 -6.86
C VAL A 127 -3.79 25.93 -6.85
N PRO A 128 -4.51 26.97 -6.39
CA PRO A 128 -3.98 28.31 -6.32
C PRO A 128 -2.82 28.36 -5.31
N THR A 129 -1.70 28.90 -5.77
CA THR A 129 -0.49 29.17 -4.99
C THR A 129 -0.79 30.11 -3.83
N SER A 130 -0.62 29.63 -2.59
CA SER A 130 -0.25 30.48 -1.47
C SER A 130 0.66 29.72 -0.50
N ASP A 131 1.86 30.28 -0.38
CA ASP A 131 2.81 30.20 0.72
C ASP A 131 3.66 28.94 0.90
N GLN A 132 4.97 29.22 0.91
CA GLN A 132 6.07 28.33 1.20
C GLN A 132 5.80 27.48 2.44
N LYS A 133 5.72 26.15 2.26
CA LYS A 133 6.09 25.20 3.31
C LYS A 133 7.42 24.58 2.95
N ASN A 134 8.35 24.64 3.91
CA ASN A 134 9.58 23.87 3.91
C ASN A 134 9.26 22.41 3.54
N TYR A 135 10.04 21.84 2.63
CA TYR A 135 10.10 20.39 2.42
C TYR A 135 10.74 19.78 3.67
N SER A 136 9.93 19.64 4.72
CA SER A 136 10.13 18.63 5.75
C SER A 136 9.28 17.43 5.35
N ASP A 137 9.95 16.31 5.10
CA ASP A 137 9.44 14.95 5.05
C ASP A 137 7.99 14.77 5.56
N GLU A 138 7.03 14.90 4.65
CA GLU A 138 5.63 14.45 4.74
C GLU A 138 5.30 14.05 3.28
N GLU A 139 4.88 12.84 2.91
CA GLU A 139 4.11 11.85 3.64
C GLU A 139 4.32 10.51 2.89
N SER A 140 5.10 9.59 3.45
CA SER A 140 5.16 8.21 2.94
C SER A 140 3.76 7.61 2.99
N GLY A 141 3.23 7.20 1.84
CA GLY A 141 1.84 6.78 1.69
C GLY A 141 1.36 5.77 2.74
N GLY A 142 0.19 6.05 3.32
CA GLY A 142 -0.97 5.15 3.42
C GLY A 142 -0.84 3.71 3.98
N GLY A 143 0.32 3.28 4.47
CA GLY A 143 0.63 1.90 4.85
C GLY A 143 0.28 1.53 6.30
N CYS A 144 -0.07 0.26 6.52
CA CYS A 144 -0.28 -0.29 7.86
C CYS A 144 1.06 -0.64 8.56
N LEU A 145 1.96 0.32 8.74
CA LEU A 145 3.35 0.15 9.22
C LEU A 145 3.50 -0.79 10.42
N ILE A 146 2.76 -0.57 11.50
CA ILE A 146 2.80 -1.41 12.71
C ILE A 146 2.35 -2.83 12.40
N ALA A 147 1.26 -3.00 11.65
CA ALA A 147 0.74 -4.33 11.33
C ALA A 147 1.72 -5.08 10.42
N THR A 148 2.29 -4.40 9.43
CA THR A 148 3.33 -4.93 8.53
C THR A 148 4.57 -5.37 9.32
N ALA A 149 5.07 -4.54 10.23
CA ALA A 149 6.21 -4.91 11.08
C ALA A 149 5.87 -6.08 12.02
N THR A 150 4.61 -6.18 12.46
CA THR A 150 4.14 -7.26 13.34
C THR A 150 4.04 -8.60 12.63
N PHE A 151 3.41 -8.62 11.45
CA PHE A 151 3.09 -9.85 10.72
C PHE A 151 4.11 -10.16 9.62
N GLY A 152 5.14 -9.33 9.47
CA GLY A 152 6.31 -9.56 8.64
C GLY A 152 6.11 -9.29 7.15
N SER A 153 4.90 -8.98 6.71
CA SER A 153 4.62 -8.65 5.31
C SER A 153 3.38 -7.79 5.19
N GLU A 154 3.40 -6.88 4.21
CA GLU A 154 2.20 -6.20 3.77
C GLU A 154 1.16 -7.17 3.18
N LEU A 155 1.59 -8.31 2.66
CA LEU A 155 0.72 -9.36 2.13
C LEU A 155 0.22 -10.34 3.20
N ALA A 156 0.59 -10.13 4.48
CA ALA A 156 0.09 -10.98 5.54
C ALA A 156 -1.45 -10.90 5.62
N PRO A 157 -2.15 -12.02 5.85
CA PRO A 157 -3.62 -12.06 5.87
C PRO A 157 -4.24 -11.01 6.80
N GLN A 158 -3.62 -10.78 7.95
CA GLN A 158 -4.07 -9.79 8.94
C GLN A 158 -3.96 -8.35 8.41
N VAL A 159 -2.93 -8.05 7.64
CA VAL A 159 -2.72 -6.71 7.06
C VAL A 159 -3.68 -6.50 5.90
N GLN A 160 -3.88 -7.51 5.06
CA GLN A 160 -4.86 -7.48 3.96
C GLN A 160 -6.29 -7.33 4.47
N GLN A 161 -6.66 -8.04 5.53
CA GLN A 161 -7.96 -7.89 6.18
C GLN A 161 -8.22 -6.44 6.61
N LEU A 162 -7.23 -5.76 7.18
CA LEU A 162 -7.36 -4.36 7.58
C LEU A 162 -7.55 -3.43 6.37
N ARG A 163 -6.85 -3.70 5.27
CA ARG A 163 -6.99 -2.94 4.01
C ARG A 163 -8.36 -3.14 3.39
N GLU A 164 -8.80 -4.38 3.26
CA GLU A 164 -10.13 -4.71 2.72
C GLU A 164 -11.24 -4.05 3.55
N LEU A 165 -11.15 -4.10 4.88
CA LEU A 165 -12.10 -3.43 5.77
C LEU A 165 -12.07 -1.91 5.59
N ARG A 166 -10.87 -1.31 5.51
CA ARG A 166 -10.72 0.13 5.25
C ARG A 166 -11.38 0.50 3.93
N ASP A 167 -11.01 -0.17 2.86
CA ASP A 167 -11.33 0.25 1.49
C ASP A 167 -12.77 -0.10 1.10
N ASN A 168 -13.26 -1.27 1.52
CA ASN A 168 -14.58 -1.77 1.14
C ASN A 168 -15.68 -1.41 2.14
N LYS A 169 -15.35 -1.05 3.39
CA LYS A 169 -16.35 -0.69 4.41
C LYS A 169 -16.23 0.75 4.87
N LEU A 170 -15.08 1.14 5.42
CA LEU A 170 -14.94 2.47 6.04
C LEU A 170 -14.95 3.59 5.00
N MET A 171 -14.15 3.46 3.94
CA MET A 171 -14.01 4.48 2.89
C MET A 171 -15.25 4.61 1.99
N GLN A 172 -16.21 3.69 2.09
CA GLN A 172 -17.49 3.77 1.41
C GLN A 172 -18.52 4.65 2.13
N THR A 173 -18.19 5.15 3.33
CA THR A 173 -19.11 5.96 4.16
C THR A 173 -18.45 7.28 4.59
N GLU A 174 -19.25 8.32 4.80
CA GLU A 174 -18.74 9.62 5.24
C GLU A 174 -18.18 9.57 6.68
N SER A 175 -18.86 8.83 7.57
CA SER A 175 -18.40 8.59 8.93
C SER A 175 -17.05 7.86 8.96
N GLY A 176 -16.87 6.82 8.14
CA GLY A 176 -15.62 6.07 8.04
C GLY A 176 -14.48 6.89 7.44
N LYS A 177 -14.73 7.69 6.39
CA LYS A 177 -13.72 8.63 5.83
C LYS A 177 -13.24 9.65 6.86
N SER A 178 -14.17 10.25 7.60
CA SER A 178 -13.86 11.23 8.65
C SER A 178 -13.02 10.62 9.78
N PHE A 179 -13.38 9.41 10.22
CA PHE A 179 -12.61 8.64 11.18
C PHE A 179 -11.21 8.34 10.66
N MET A 180 -11.08 7.79 9.45
CA MET A 180 -9.78 7.42 8.86
C MET A 180 -8.86 8.61 8.67
N ASN A 181 -9.38 9.77 8.26
CA ASN A 181 -8.59 11.00 8.17
C ASN A 181 -8.00 11.41 9.53
N SER A 182 -8.83 11.39 10.58
CA SER A 182 -8.39 11.72 11.94
C SER A 182 -7.42 10.68 12.50
N PHE A 183 -7.72 9.40 12.27
CA PHE A 183 -6.89 8.28 12.69
C PHE A 183 -5.52 8.32 12.01
N ASN A 184 -5.46 8.50 10.69
CA ASN A 184 -4.21 8.53 9.92
C ASN A 184 -3.26 9.61 10.42
N LYS A 185 -3.78 10.82 10.68
CA LYS A 185 -2.98 11.92 11.25
C LYS A 185 -2.31 11.52 12.55
N PHE A 186 -3.02 10.84 13.45
CA PHE A 186 -2.42 10.39 14.69
C PHE A 186 -1.50 9.19 14.47
N TYR A 187 -1.93 8.23 13.67
CA TYR A 187 -1.23 6.98 13.39
C TYR A 187 0.18 7.22 12.86
N TYR A 188 0.33 8.04 11.81
CA TYR A 188 1.64 8.29 11.19
C TYR A 188 2.59 9.14 12.03
N LEU A 189 2.10 9.82 13.08
CA LEU A 189 2.98 10.54 14.01
C LEU A 189 3.86 9.61 14.85
N PHE A 190 3.42 8.38 15.10
CA PHE A 190 4.16 7.46 15.98
C PHE A 190 4.46 6.10 15.32
N SER A 191 3.70 5.70 14.30
CA SER A 191 3.82 4.36 13.72
C SER A 191 5.17 4.04 13.08
N PRO A 192 5.92 4.97 12.44
CA PRO A 192 7.23 4.66 11.88
C PRO A 192 8.23 4.24 12.97
N GLN A 193 8.34 5.02 14.04
CA GLN A 193 9.26 4.76 15.15
C GLN A 193 8.95 3.43 15.85
N ILE A 194 7.66 3.11 16.01
CA ILE A 194 7.24 1.83 16.58
C ILE A 194 7.58 0.67 15.63
N ALA A 195 7.31 0.80 14.33
CA ALA A 195 7.60 -0.22 13.34
C ALA A 195 9.11 -0.52 13.23
N ASP A 196 9.95 0.51 13.30
CA ASP A 196 11.41 0.37 13.33
C ASP A 196 11.85 -0.43 14.56
N TYR A 197 11.33 -0.06 15.74
CA TYR A 197 11.65 -0.76 16.97
C TYR A 197 11.16 -2.22 16.99
N GLN A 198 10.04 -2.53 16.32
CA GLN A 198 9.57 -3.92 16.13
C GLN A 198 10.51 -4.75 15.26
N ARG A 199 11.14 -4.15 14.24
CA ARG A 199 12.11 -4.83 13.37
C ARG A 199 13.41 -5.14 14.12
N GLU A 200 13.81 -4.27 15.03
CA GLU A 200 15.02 -4.45 15.84
C GLU A 200 14.84 -5.39 17.03
N ASN A 201 13.64 -5.47 17.61
CA ASN A 201 13.37 -6.21 18.84
C ASN A 201 12.25 -7.26 18.67
N PRO A 202 12.61 -8.55 18.48
CA PRO A 202 11.64 -9.63 18.31
C PRO A 202 10.70 -9.82 19.51
N VAL A 203 11.17 -9.56 20.74
CA VAL A 203 10.33 -9.68 21.94
C VAL A 203 9.29 -8.57 21.97
N PHE A 204 9.69 -7.34 21.62
CA PHE A 204 8.77 -6.23 21.51
C PHE A 204 7.71 -6.48 20.42
N ASN A 205 8.13 -7.03 19.28
CA ASN A 205 7.20 -7.44 18.23
C ASN A 205 6.14 -8.42 18.75
N GLU A 206 6.55 -9.49 19.44
CA GLU A 206 5.59 -10.46 19.99
C GLU A 206 4.64 -9.85 21.04
N ILE A 207 5.09 -8.86 21.81
CA ILE A 207 4.20 -8.09 22.71
C ILE A 207 3.18 -7.28 21.90
N ILE A 208 3.62 -6.55 20.88
CA ILE A 208 2.71 -5.79 20.00
C ILE A 208 1.74 -6.74 19.29
N LYS A 209 2.21 -7.88 18.80
CA LYS A 209 1.40 -8.92 18.17
C LYS A 209 0.32 -9.46 19.08
N ALA A 210 0.67 -9.81 20.32
CA ALA A 210 -0.29 -10.22 21.34
C ALA A 210 -1.29 -9.10 21.65
N GLY A 211 -0.82 -7.85 21.61
CA GLY A 211 -1.63 -6.65 21.75
C GLY A 211 -2.64 -6.47 20.62
N ILE A 212 -2.22 -6.45 19.36
CA ILE A 212 -3.08 -6.05 18.22
C ILE A 212 -3.92 -7.20 17.66
N THR A 213 -3.53 -8.47 17.85
CA THR A 213 -4.26 -9.62 17.29
C THR A 213 -5.73 -9.70 17.75
N PRO A 214 -6.06 -9.53 19.05
CA PRO A 214 -7.46 -9.48 19.49
C PRO A 214 -8.23 -8.33 18.84
N MET A 215 -7.63 -7.14 18.75
CA MET A 215 -8.24 -5.97 18.12
C MET A 215 -8.59 -6.25 16.64
N ILE A 216 -7.64 -6.75 15.84
CA ILE A 216 -7.87 -7.11 14.42
C ILE A 216 -8.99 -8.14 14.29
N THR A 217 -9.03 -9.11 15.21
CA THR A 217 -10.10 -10.13 15.23
C THR A 217 -11.46 -9.46 15.48
N THR A 218 -11.57 -8.55 16.44
CA THR A 218 -12.84 -7.83 16.69
C THR A 218 -13.24 -6.91 15.54
N LEU A 219 -12.28 -6.38 14.77
CA LEU A 219 -12.57 -5.51 13.62
C LEU A 219 -13.29 -6.26 12.50
N SER A 220 -13.14 -7.57 12.37
CA SER A 220 -13.92 -8.38 11.39
C SER A 220 -15.43 -8.23 11.53
N LEU A 221 -15.93 -7.79 12.70
CA LEU A 221 -17.36 -7.51 12.89
C LEU A 221 -17.86 -6.32 12.05
N MET A 222 -16.97 -5.45 11.56
CA MET A 222 -17.34 -4.39 10.63
C MET A 222 -17.83 -4.93 9.28
N ASP A 223 -17.52 -6.19 8.93
CA ASP A 223 -18.00 -6.77 7.68
C ASP A 223 -19.53 -6.89 7.63
N TYR A 224 -20.18 -6.95 8.79
CA TYR A 224 -21.64 -6.96 8.93
C TYR A 224 -22.28 -5.58 8.80
N ALA A 225 -21.50 -4.51 8.75
CA ALA A 225 -22.04 -3.18 8.49
C ALA A 225 -22.34 -3.02 6.99
N GLU A 226 -23.60 -2.75 6.64
CA GLU A 226 -24.02 -2.49 5.26
C GLU A 226 -24.41 -1.03 5.03
N THR A 227 -24.77 -0.31 6.10
CA THR A 227 -25.23 1.09 6.06
C THR A 227 -24.30 2.04 6.81
N GLU A 228 -24.39 3.33 6.52
CA GLU A 228 -23.62 4.37 7.22
C GLU A 228 -23.87 4.39 8.74
N SER A 229 -25.12 4.18 9.16
CA SER A 229 -25.49 4.09 10.58
C SER A 229 -24.92 2.86 11.26
N GLU A 230 -24.81 1.73 10.55
CA GLU A 230 -24.20 0.52 11.08
C GLU A 230 -22.69 0.66 11.18
N VAL A 231 -22.03 1.24 10.18
CA VAL A 231 -20.59 1.54 10.24
C VAL A 231 -20.26 2.40 11.45
N LEU A 232 -21.07 3.44 11.70
CA LEU A 232 -20.90 4.32 12.85
C LEU A 232 -21.16 3.58 14.18
N SER A 233 -22.29 2.89 14.31
CA SER A 233 -22.69 2.25 15.57
C SER A 233 -21.83 1.03 15.93
N ILE A 234 -21.49 0.18 14.97
CA ILE A 234 -20.57 -0.95 15.14
C ILE A 234 -19.16 -0.40 15.41
N GLY A 235 -18.71 0.61 14.65
CA GLY A 235 -17.40 1.24 14.86
C GLY A 235 -17.22 1.78 16.28
N ILE A 236 -18.21 2.54 16.79
CA ILE A 236 -18.21 3.04 18.18
C ILE A 236 -18.19 1.87 19.17
N SER A 237 -19.01 0.85 18.94
CA SER A 237 -19.08 -0.33 19.82
C SER A 237 -17.75 -1.06 19.91
N LEU A 238 -17.05 -1.21 18.79
CA LEU A 238 -15.72 -1.82 18.73
C LEU A 238 -14.65 -0.98 19.42
N ILE A 239 -14.70 0.35 19.30
CA ILE A 239 -13.80 1.24 20.04
C ILE A 239 -14.02 1.07 21.55
N VAL A 240 -15.27 1.10 22.02
CA VAL A 240 -15.60 0.92 23.44
C VAL A 240 -15.17 -0.45 23.93
N LEU A 241 -15.38 -1.51 23.15
CA LEU A 241 -14.96 -2.86 23.47
C LEU A 241 -13.44 -2.96 23.63
N ASN A 242 -12.67 -2.42 22.69
CA ASN A 242 -11.21 -2.44 22.73
C ASN A 242 -10.68 -1.61 23.91
N VAL A 243 -11.20 -0.40 24.14
CA VAL A 243 -10.83 0.41 25.32
C VAL A 243 -11.13 -0.33 26.62
N GLY A 244 -12.30 -0.96 26.71
CA GLY A 244 -12.67 -1.79 27.86
C GLY A 244 -11.72 -2.97 28.07
N MET A 245 -11.28 -3.62 26.99
CA MET A 245 -10.35 -4.75 27.05
C MET A 245 -8.94 -4.33 27.49
N TYR A 246 -8.36 -3.28 26.88
CA TYR A 246 -6.97 -2.89 27.13
C TYR A 246 -6.78 -2.01 28.37
N PHE A 247 -7.80 -1.26 28.79
CA PHE A 247 -7.70 -0.36 29.94
C PHE A 247 -8.66 -0.73 31.07
N GLY A 248 -9.91 -1.08 30.73
CA GLY A 248 -10.94 -1.40 31.72
C GLY A 248 -10.64 -2.65 32.54
N LEU A 249 -10.39 -3.78 31.87
CA LEU A 249 -10.10 -5.06 32.53
C LEU A 249 -8.84 -4.97 33.42
N PRO A 250 -7.69 -4.48 32.93
CA PRO A 250 -6.51 -4.31 33.78
C PRO A 250 -6.76 -3.39 34.98
N ALA A 251 -7.48 -2.28 34.81
CA ALA A 251 -7.80 -1.37 35.92
C ALA A 251 -8.64 -2.06 37.01
N ILE A 252 -9.66 -2.83 36.64
CA ILE A 252 -10.49 -3.60 37.59
C ILE A 252 -9.66 -4.63 38.33
N VAL A 253 -8.78 -5.35 37.63
CA VAL A 253 -7.88 -6.34 38.24
C VAL A 253 -6.95 -5.66 39.26
N ILE A 254 -6.32 -4.53 38.89
CA ILE A 254 -5.45 -3.76 39.78
C ILE A 254 -6.21 -3.27 41.02
N MET A 255 -7.43 -2.74 40.86
CA MET A 255 -8.26 -2.30 41.98
C MET A 255 -8.63 -3.45 42.92
N LYS A 256 -8.99 -4.62 42.37
CA LYS A 256 -9.30 -5.82 43.17
C LYS A 256 -8.08 -6.32 43.95
N ILE A 257 -6.91 -6.35 43.31
CA ILE A 257 -5.65 -6.73 43.98
C ILE A 257 -5.34 -5.75 45.12
N LYS A 258 -5.44 -4.44 44.86
CA LYS A 258 -5.21 -3.41 45.88
C LYS A 258 -6.15 -3.57 47.08
N LYS A 259 -7.44 -3.81 46.84
CA LYS A 259 -8.47 -4.04 47.88
C LYS A 259 -8.32 -5.39 48.61
N SER A 260 -7.60 -6.36 48.02
CA SER A 260 -7.31 -7.64 48.65
C SER A 260 -6.02 -7.61 49.48
N ILE A 261 -5.11 -6.68 49.19
CA ILE A 261 -3.81 -6.54 49.86
C ILE A 261 -3.87 -5.45 50.95
N PHE A 262 -4.69 -4.41 50.77
CA PHE A 262 -5.01 -3.37 51.75
C PHE A 262 -6.47 -3.45 52.17
#